data_AF-A0A7Y1STS2-F1
#
_entry.id   AF-A0A7Y1STS2-F1
#
_cell.length_a   1.000
_cell.length_b   1.000
_cell.length_c   1.000
_cell.angle_alpha   90.00
_cell.angle_beta   90.00
_cell.angle_gamma   90.00
#
_symmetry.space_group_name_H-M   'P 1'
#
loop_
_entity.id
_entity.type
_entity.pdbx_description
1 polymer ?
#
loop_
_entity_poly.entity_id
_entity_poly.type
_entity_poly.pdbx_seq_one_letter_code
_entity_poly.pdbx_strand_id
1 'polypeptide(L)'
;RYEMAGEVGGVEIPDSLNGLVGARLDQFGSDARGLIADAAILGQSFRAEALASLRDDPVEALEESLAELVRNEILALNRDPRSPEEGQYRFVQSIIREVAHERVSRADRVRLHQQVASFYESQNEPEMTGIIASHYLDALEAAGDGPGVDGLLPRVIESLLSAADRADLLGSYGQVVNLCLRGVDLAADPSSRGELLTRAARAAHSALDERARDLAQQAVAEFDAADSPLGRVKATAVRAKLLDDVGESNDAWPPLLEALEADPGGTTDHAVAMAELARAFMLDGQPQGMDWTERALTLAEELDMIPTIAELWATKGAGLGMVGRLREARLLLEAALDLSRQHQLSATKRRVTTNINYLSGGPIDPFVEERIEDARRIGDPRLLLEALMSKAGRWHVTLDMDEHFEAMAEMETIPMDAAMADQVEEIRSGVNLLRGEVDESIAAFEELWARQGTGDQQIQANRQISRSVHAFYRGDPMTAVRLAMESGHRSPVGHQYNFALLFALRMVDADALRLVRAAESELPRLPVAMVREHALKGALAALAGDVSEAEARFAAAIEINDEIWGPIYGGMVRASTPLYLGGDHPRAREWAGETRANWEKAGLKTLLDVFAEPFALLDATAAETA
;
A
#
# COMPACT_ATOMS: atom_id res chain seq x y z
N ARG A 1 -18.78 2.43 -79.89
CA ARG A 1 -17.36 2.04 -80.12
C ARG A 1 -16.54 3.12 -79.47
N TYR A 2 -15.82 2.80 -78.40
CA TYR A 2 -14.87 3.72 -77.77
C TYR A 2 -13.49 3.41 -78.35
N GLU A 3 -12.79 4.45 -78.82
CA GLU A 3 -11.41 4.38 -79.28
C GLU A 3 -10.51 5.06 -78.24
N MET A 4 -9.39 4.42 -77.93
CA MET A 4 -8.41 4.90 -76.96
C MET A 4 -7.74 6.17 -77.49
N ALA A 5 -7.78 7.27 -76.73
CA ALA A 5 -7.28 8.58 -77.17
C ALA A 5 -5.74 8.77 -77.04
N GLY A 6 -4.99 7.71 -76.72
CA GLY A 6 -3.53 7.73 -76.61
C GLY A 6 -2.98 6.53 -75.84
N GLU A 7 -1.70 6.22 -76.03
CA GLU A 7 -0.98 5.23 -75.21
C GLU A 7 -1.00 5.67 -73.75
N VAL A 8 -1.51 4.80 -72.87
CA VAL A 8 -1.37 4.97 -71.42
C VAL A 8 0.10 4.73 -71.10
N GLY A 9 0.86 5.80 -70.89
CA GLY A 9 2.24 5.73 -70.43
C GLY A 9 2.32 4.85 -69.16
N GLY A 10 3.32 3.98 -69.10
CA GLY A 10 3.48 2.99 -68.04
C GLY A 10 3.35 3.63 -66.65
N VAL A 11 2.30 3.26 -65.92
CA VAL A 11 2.17 3.59 -64.51
C VAL A 11 3.15 2.68 -63.77
N GLU A 12 4.28 3.24 -63.33
CA GLU A 12 5.17 2.54 -62.39
C GLU A 12 4.38 2.30 -61.10
N ILE A 13 4.02 1.04 -60.86
CA ILE A 13 3.36 0.61 -59.62
C ILE A 13 4.46 0.56 -58.55
N PRO A 14 4.37 1.34 -57.46
CA PRO A 14 5.42 1.35 -56.45
C PRO A 14 5.61 -0.02 -55.79
N ASP A 15 6.88 -0.41 -55.60
CA ASP A 15 7.27 -1.73 -55.07
C ASP A 15 6.97 -1.93 -53.56
N SER A 16 6.43 -0.91 -52.88
CA SER A 16 6.06 -0.98 -51.45
C SER A 16 4.93 -0.02 -51.09
N LEU A 17 4.23 -0.31 -49.99
CA LEU A 17 3.21 0.58 -49.42
C LEU A 17 3.77 1.98 -49.13
N ASN A 18 5.02 2.08 -48.65
CA ASN A 18 5.70 3.36 -48.40
C ASN A 18 5.96 4.11 -49.71
N GLY A 19 6.32 3.41 -50.79
CA GLY A 19 6.46 3.99 -52.12
C GLY A 19 5.14 4.53 -52.67
N LEU A 20 4.04 3.83 -52.43
CA LEU A 20 2.70 4.26 -52.84
C LEU A 20 2.24 5.51 -52.08
N VAL A 21 2.40 5.51 -50.75
CA VAL A 21 2.08 6.67 -49.90
C VAL A 21 2.98 7.85 -50.27
N GLY A 22 4.27 7.60 -50.51
CA GLY A 22 5.22 8.61 -50.96
C GLY A 22 4.81 9.26 -52.28
N ALA A 23 4.49 8.46 -53.30
CA ALA A 23 4.01 8.94 -54.58
C ALA A 23 2.70 9.73 -54.46
N ARG A 24 1.81 9.35 -53.53
CA ARG A 24 0.59 10.11 -53.21
C ARG A 24 0.92 11.46 -52.60
N LEU A 25 1.86 11.54 -51.66
CA LEU A 25 2.30 12.79 -51.06
C LEU A 25 2.99 13.72 -52.08
N ASP A 26 3.68 13.17 -53.07
CA ASP A 26 4.38 13.94 -54.12
C ASP A 26 3.45 14.62 -55.13
N GLN A 27 2.15 14.28 -55.13
CA GLN A 27 1.12 14.97 -55.94
C GLN A 27 0.77 16.36 -55.38
N PHE A 28 1.13 16.65 -54.13
CA PHE A 28 0.88 17.94 -53.49
C PHE A 28 2.00 18.96 -53.77
N GLY A 29 1.64 20.24 -53.83
CA GLY A 29 2.59 21.36 -53.93
C GLY A 29 3.55 21.43 -52.74
N SER A 30 4.61 22.25 -52.84
CA SER A 30 5.61 22.43 -51.76
C SER A 30 4.96 22.81 -50.43
N ASP A 31 3.98 23.71 -50.47
CA ASP A 31 3.42 24.33 -49.26
C ASP A 31 2.52 23.34 -48.50
N ALA A 32 1.72 22.56 -49.24
CA ALA A 32 0.90 21.48 -48.70
C ALA A 32 1.77 20.32 -48.18
N ARG A 33 2.86 19.96 -48.88
CA ARG A 33 3.81 18.95 -48.37
C ARG A 33 4.51 19.42 -47.09
N GLY A 34 4.87 20.69 -46.99
CA GLY A 34 5.38 21.29 -45.75
C GLY A 34 4.37 21.21 -44.62
N LEU A 35 3.10 21.55 -44.87
CA LEU A 35 2.03 21.45 -43.87
C LEU A 35 1.81 20.01 -43.39
N ILE A 36 1.87 19.02 -44.28
CA ILE A 36 1.77 17.59 -43.94
C ILE A 36 2.98 17.15 -43.08
N ALA A 37 4.18 17.63 -43.40
CA ALA A 37 5.38 17.34 -42.64
C ALA A 37 5.32 17.92 -41.21
N ASP A 38 4.92 19.18 -41.06
CA ASP A 38 4.74 19.82 -39.74
C ASP A 38 3.65 19.11 -38.92
N ALA A 39 2.53 18.77 -39.56
CA ALA A 39 1.46 17.98 -38.95
C ALA A 39 1.94 16.60 -38.49
N ALA A 40 2.83 15.96 -39.25
CA ALA A 40 3.37 14.65 -38.89
C ALA A 40 4.27 14.68 -37.64
N ILE A 41 4.91 15.82 -37.37
CA ILE A 41 5.67 16.07 -36.12
C ILE A 41 4.73 16.20 -34.91
N LEU A 42 3.59 16.89 -35.07
CA LEU A 42 2.61 17.06 -33.98
C LEU A 42 2.00 15.75 -33.50
N GLY A 43 1.90 14.75 -34.37
CA GLY A 43 1.43 13.41 -34.01
C GLY A 43 0.32 12.88 -34.91
N GLN A 44 -0.34 11.80 -34.48
CA GLN A 44 -1.42 11.17 -35.24
C GLN A 44 -2.69 12.04 -35.28
N SER A 45 -3.00 12.71 -34.18
CA SER A 45 -4.05 13.73 -34.05
C SER A 45 -3.41 15.04 -33.57
N PHE A 46 -3.95 16.18 -34.00
CA PHE A 46 -3.47 17.50 -33.60
C PHE A 46 -4.54 18.58 -33.75
N ARG A 47 -4.34 19.70 -33.04
CA ARG A 47 -5.15 20.92 -33.13
C ARG A 47 -4.56 21.88 -34.17
N ALA A 48 -5.41 22.64 -34.88
CA ALA A 48 -4.95 23.61 -35.86
C ALA A 48 -4.07 24.70 -35.23
N GLU A 49 -4.36 25.04 -33.98
CA GLU A 49 -3.62 26.00 -33.15
C GLU A 49 -2.16 25.59 -32.96
N ALA A 50 -1.89 24.29 -32.76
CA ALA A 50 -0.52 23.78 -32.61
C ALA A 50 0.24 23.85 -33.95
N LEU A 51 -0.44 23.56 -35.06
CA LEU A 51 0.15 23.66 -36.41
C LEU A 51 0.41 25.10 -36.83
N ALA A 52 -0.51 26.00 -36.50
CA ALA A 52 -0.36 27.45 -36.68
C ALA A 52 0.85 27.98 -35.91
N SER A 53 1.02 27.55 -34.65
CA SER A 53 2.17 27.95 -33.82
C SER A 53 3.52 27.50 -34.41
N LEU A 54 3.60 26.34 -35.07
CA LEU A 54 4.85 25.89 -35.70
C LEU A 54 5.27 26.75 -36.89
N ARG A 55 4.28 27.34 -37.57
CA ARG A 55 4.48 28.10 -38.81
C ARG A 55 4.51 29.62 -38.59
N ASP A 56 4.20 30.08 -37.37
CA ASP A 56 4.02 31.50 -37.05
C ASP A 56 2.92 32.17 -37.92
N ASP A 57 1.90 31.37 -38.27
CA ASP A 57 0.75 31.76 -39.08
C ASP A 57 -0.51 31.87 -38.19
N PRO A 58 -1.49 32.74 -38.52
CA PRO A 58 -2.81 32.69 -37.88
C PRO A 58 -3.57 31.43 -38.32
N VAL A 59 -4.41 30.87 -37.44
CA VAL A 59 -5.17 29.63 -37.72
C VAL A 59 -6.01 29.76 -38.99
N GLU A 60 -6.59 30.93 -39.22
CA GLU A 60 -7.42 31.26 -40.39
C GLU A 60 -6.65 31.11 -41.71
N ALA A 61 -5.32 31.33 -41.71
CA ALA A 61 -4.49 31.15 -42.90
C ALA A 61 -4.32 29.67 -43.28
N LEU A 62 -4.53 28.74 -42.34
CA LEU A 62 -4.38 27.30 -42.56
C LEU A 62 -5.69 26.60 -42.95
N GLU A 63 -6.84 27.24 -42.78
CA GLU A 63 -8.17 26.61 -42.96
C GLU A 63 -8.36 26.02 -44.36
N GLU A 64 -8.02 26.75 -45.41
CA GLU A 64 -8.19 26.29 -46.80
C GLU A 64 -7.30 25.07 -47.10
N SER A 65 -6.06 25.12 -46.63
CA SER A 65 -5.07 24.03 -46.80
C SER A 65 -5.47 22.79 -46.01
N LEU A 66 -5.91 22.94 -44.76
CA LEU A 66 -6.42 21.84 -43.94
C LEU A 66 -7.68 21.23 -44.56
N ALA A 67 -8.59 22.05 -45.10
CA ALA A 67 -9.76 21.58 -45.82
C ALA A 67 -9.39 20.82 -47.11
N GLU A 68 -8.33 21.23 -47.81
CA GLU A 68 -7.79 20.49 -48.96
C GLU A 68 -7.23 19.13 -48.56
N LEU A 69 -6.45 19.06 -47.47
CA LEU A 69 -5.92 17.80 -46.95
C LEU A 69 -7.03 16.83 -46.50
N VAL A 70 -8.14 17.37 -45.96
CA VAL A 70 -9.32 16.58 -45.64
C VAL A 70 -10.04 16.07 -46.89
N ARG A 71 -10.23 16.93 -47.91
CA ARG A 71 -10.84 16.52 -49.19
C ARG A 71 -10.05 15.45 -49.92
N ASN A 72 -8.73 15.46 -49.79
CA ASN A 72 -7.84 14.47 -50.39
C ASN A 72 -7.57 13.25 -49.48
N GLU A 73 -8.33 13.09 -48.39
CA GLU A 73 -8.25 11.97 -47.44
C GLU A 73 -6.84 11.74 -46.87
N ILE A 74 -6.07 12.82 -46.70
CA ILE A 74 -4.81 12.81 -45.94
C ILE A 74 -5.13 12.96 -44.45
N LEU A 75 -6.03 13.89 -44.14
CA LEU A 75 -6.52 14.16 -42.80
C LEU A 75 -8.03 13.91 -42.70
N ALA A 76 -8.52 13.70 -41.49
CA ALA A 76 -9.93 13.75 -41.13
C ALA A 76 -10.10 14.73 -39.97
N LEU A 77 -11.14 15.54 -40.01
CA LEU A 77 -11.53 16.42 -38.90
C LEU A 77 -12.55 15.70 -38.03
N ASN A 78 -12.25 15.51 -36.75
CA ASN A 78 -13.19 14.94 -35.81
C ASN A 78 -14.25 15.98 -35.43
N ARG A 79 -15.51 15.68 -35.75
CA ARG A 79 -16.69 16.53 -35.50
C ARG A 79 -17.69 15.88 -34.55
N ASP A 80 -17.32 14.78 -33.90
CA ASP A 80 -18.20 14.14 -32.93
C ASP A 80 -18.15 14.94 -31.61
N PRO A 81 -19.24 15.61 -31.20
CA PRO A 81 -19.29 16.39 -29.98
C PRO A 81 -19.18 15.56 -28.69
N ARG A 82 -19.19 14.22 -28.81
CA ARG A 82 -18.96 13.30 -27.70
C ARG A 82 -17.50 12.84 -27.59
N SER A 83 -16.67 13.20 -28.57
CA SER A 83 -15.27 12.81 -28.58
C SER A 83 -14.42 13.81 -27.82
N PRO A 84 -13.49 13.37 -26.94
CA PRO A 84 -12.51 14.26 -26.33
C PRO A 84 -11.54 14.88 -27.36
N GLU A 85 -11.52 14.37 -28.59
CA GLU A 85 -10.76 14.91 -29.72
C GLU A 85 -11.62 15.77 -30.67
N GLU A 86 -12.80 16.25 -30.26
CA GLU A 86 -13.61 17.16 -31.08
C GLU A 86 -12.79 18.37 -31.54
N GLY A 87 -12.88 18.66 -32.84
CA GLY A 87 -12.15 19.76 -33.48
C GLY A 87 -10.70 19.44 -33.83
N GLN A 88 -10.20 18.23 -33.53
CA GLN A 88 -8.85 17.82 -33.93
C GLN A 88 -8.81 17.25 -35.35
N TYR A 89 -7.71 17.52 -36.05
CA TYR A 89 -7.34 16.85 -37.29
C TYR A 89 -6.57 15.58 -36.96
N ARG A 90 -6.82 14.51 -37.72
CA ARG A 90 -6.15 13.22 -37.56
C ARG A 90 -5.73 12.69 -38.91
N PHE A 91 -4.54 12.10 -39.03
CA PHE A 91 -4.17 11.35 -40.23
C PHE A 91 -5.13 10.17 -40.44
N VAL A 92 -5.67 10.03 -41.65
CA VAL A 92 -6.63 8.94 -41.96
C VAL A 92 -5.98 7.57 -41.76
N GLN A 93 -4.67 7.47 -42.00
CA GLN A 93 -3.87 6.26 -41.80
C GLN A 93 -2.53 6.62 -41.16
N SER A 94 -2.07 5.82 -40.19
CA SER A 94 -0.78 6.06 -39.50
C SER A 94 0.41 6.03 -40.46
N ILE A 95 0.37 5.18 -41.49
CA ILE A 95 1.43 5.07 -42.49
C ILE A 95 1.66 6.37 -43.28
N ILE A 96 0.62 7.20 -43.46
CA ILE A 96 0.75 8.51 -44.11
C ILE A 96 1.60 9.43 -43.22
N ARG A 97 1.32 9.44 -41.91
CA ARG A 97 2.12 10.18 -40.93
C ARG A 97 3.56 9.69 -40.90
N GLU A 98 3.76 8.39 -40.84
CA GLU A 98 5.10 7.77 -40.79
C GLU A 98 5.95 8.18 -41.99
N VAL A 99 5.42 8.02 -43.22
CA VAL A 99 6.14 8.41 -44.44
C VAL A 99 6.39 9.92 -44.51
N ALA A 100 5.44 10.76 -44.06
CA ALA A 100 5.65 12.21 -43.98
C ALA A 100 6.72 12.60 -42.95
N HIS A 101 6.70 11.98 -41.78
CA HIS A 101 7.65 12.19 -40.68
C HIS A 101 9.08 11.74 -41.07
N GLU A 102 9.21 10.62 -41.77
CA GLU A 102 10.50 10.11 -42.27
C GLU A 102 11.14 11.04 -43.30
N ARG A 103 10.34 11.79 -44.07
CA ARG A 103 10.80 12.78 -45.05
C ARG A 103 11.34 14.06 -44.42
N VAL A 104 11.06 14.32 -43.14
CA VAL A 104 11.61 15.46 -42.40
C VAL A 104 13.09 15.22 -42.10
N SER A 105 13.94 16.20 -42.37
CA SER A 105 15.37 16.10 -42.08
C SER A 105 15.61 15.91 -40.57
N ARG A 106 16.68 15.23 -40.16
CA ARG A 106 17.00 15.07 -38.73
C ARG A 106 17.11 16.40 -38.00
N ALA A 107 17.76 17.39 -38.62
CA ALA A 107 17.92 18.72 -38.06
C ALA A 107 16.57 19.45 -37.89
N ASP A 108 15.66 19.31 -38.86
CA ASP A 108 14.32 19.87 -38.76
C ASP A 108 13.48 19.14 -37.72
N ARG A 109 13.59 17.81 -37.57
CA ARG A 109 12.89 17.07 -36.51
C ARG A 109 13.33 17.56 -35.13
N VAL A 110 14.63 17.71 -34.89
CA VAL A 110 15.17 18.26 -33.64
C VAL A 110 14.57 19.64 -33.34
N ARG A 111 14.54 20.53 -34.34
CA ARG A 111 14.00 21.90 -34.19
C ARG A 111 12.49 21.90 -33.96
N LEU A 112 11.74 21.18 -34.79
CA LEU A 112 10.28 21.18 -34.77
C LEU A 112 9.76 20.53 -33.49
N HIS A 113 10.29 19.39 -33.05
CA HIS A 113 9.87 18.77 -31.79
C HIS A 113 10.13 19.66 -30.58
N GLN A 114 11.26 20.37 -30.53
CA GLN A 114 11.50 21.38 -29.48
C GLN A 114 10.48 22.51 -29.54
N GLN A 115 10.13 23.02 -30.74
CA GLN A 115 9.11 24.05 -30.90
C GLN A 115 7.73 23.56 -30.44
N VAL A 116 7.35 22.32 -30.75
CA VAL A 116 6.09 21.72 -30.28
C VAL A 116 6.10 21.60 -28.75
N ALA A 117 7.18 21.08 -28.17
CA ALA A 117 7.30 20.94 -26.72
C ALA A 117 7.17 22.31 -26.02
N SER A 118 7.88 23.34 -26.50
CA SER A 118 7.80 24.71 -25.97
C SER A 118 6.40 25.34 -26.14
N PHE A 119 5.70 25.03 -27.23
CA PHE A 119 4.31 25.47 -27.41
C PHE A 119 3.41 24.89 -26.32
N TYR A 120 3.46 23.57 -26.08
CA TYR A 120 2.64 22.95 -25.05
C TYR A 120 3.03 23.35 -23.63
N GLU A 121 4.33 23.58 -23.36
CA GLU A 121 4.79 24.17 -22.09
C GLU A 121 4.13 25.55 -21.85
N SER A 122 4.00 26.38 -22.88
CA SER A 122 3.42 27.73 -22.77
C SER A 122 1.93 27.73 -22.41
N GLN A 123 1.21 26.64 -22.70
CA GLN A 123 -0.20 26.50 -22.33
C GLN A 123 -0.39 26.16 -20.85
N ASN A 124 0.65 25.65 -20.20
CA ASN A 124 0.67 25.30 -18.78
C ASN A 124 -0.49 24.35 -18.37
N GLU A 125 -0.84 23.42 -19.26
CA GLU A 125 -1.87 22.39 -19.05
C GLU A 125 -1.21 21.10 -18.50
N PRO A 126 -1.56 20.65 -17.29
CA PRO A 126 -0.95 19.46 -16.67
C PRO A 126 -1.08 18.17 -17.50
N GLU A 127 -2.15 18.05 -18.30
CA GLU A 127 -2.42 16.92 -19.19
C GLU A 127 -1.38 16.78 -20.31
N MET A 128 -0.68 17.87 -20.65
CA MET A 128 0.28 17.89 -21.76
C MET A 128 1.68 17.42 -21.35
N THR A 129 1.96 17.25 -20.06
CA THR A 129 3.29 16.85 -19.55
C THR A 129 3.86 15.60 -20.23
N GLY A 130 3.02 14.57 -20.47
CA GLY A 130 3.42 13.37 -21.21
C GLY A 130 3.74 13.62 -22.69
N ILE A 131 2.99 14.51 -23.35
CA ILE A 131 3.23 14.89 -24.75
C ILE A 131 4.53 15.71 -24.87
N ILE A 132 4.76 16.64 -23.94
CA ILE A 132 5.98 17.43 -23.85
C ILE A 132 7.20 16.51 -23.71
N ALA A 133 7.15 15.54 -22.78
CA ALA A 133 8.23 14.57 -22.59
C ALA A 133 8.49 13.72 -23.84
N SER A 134 7.42 13.26 -24.52
CA SER A 134 7.55 12.52 -25.78
C SER A 134 8.27 13.34 -26.86
N HIS A 135 7.89 14.60 -27.04
CA HIS A 135 8.52 15.43 -28.07
C HIS A 135 9.99 15.76 -27.77
N TYR A 136 10.36 16.00 -26.50
CA TYR A 136 11.78 16.16 -26.18
C TYR A 136 12.58 14.86 -26.39
N LEU A 137 11.99 13.69 -26.09
CA LEU A 137 12.61 12.40 -26.42
C LEU A 137 12.78 12.19 -27.93
N ASP A 138 11.75 12.50 -28.73
CA ASP A 138 11.81 12.42 -30.19
C ASP A 138 12.89 13.37 -30.76
N ALA A 139 13.00 14.57 -30.18
CA ALA A 139 14.07 15.51 -30.52
C ALA A 139 15.46 14.93 -30.18
N LEU A 140 15.61 14.27 -29.03
CA LEU A 140 16.86 13.65 -28.61
C LEU A 140 17.24 12.49 -29.54
N GLU A 141 16.28 11.62 -29.88
CA GLU A 141 16.48 10.52 -30.82
C GLU A 141 16.88 11.04 -32.22
N ALA A 142 16.23 12.09 -32.70
CA ALA A 142 16.56 12.71 -33.98
C ALA A 142 17.97 13.35 -33.99
N ALA A 143 18.42 13.88 -32.86
CA ALA A 143 19.74 14.46 -32.70
C ALA A 143 20.85 13.39 -32.76
N GLY A 144 20.61 12.17 -32.24
CA GLY A 144 21.61 11.11 -32.13
C GLY A 144 22.82 11.58 -31.31
N ASP A 145 24.04 11.30 -31.79
CA ASP A 145 25.29 11.83 -31.20
C ASP A 145 25.71 13.19 -31.80
N GLY A 146 24.76 13.91 -32.39
CA GLY A 146 24.99 15.16 -33.11
C GLY A 146 25.24 16.38 -32.19
N PRO A 147 25.63 17.52 -32.77
CA PRO A 147 25.80 18.75 -32.00
C PRO A 147 24.46 19.22 -31.39
N GLY A 148 24.49 19.65 -30.12
CA GLY A 148 23.32 20.19 -29.41
C GLY A 148 22.63 19.23 -28.42
N VAL A 149 23.03 17.96 -28.41
CA VAL A 149 22.50 16.92 -27.49
C VAL A 149 22.69 17.30 -26.02
N ASP A 150 23.88 17.80 -25.65
CA ASP A 150 24.19 18.20 -24.27
C ASP A 150 23.26 19.31 -23.76
N GLY A 151 22.80 20.20 -24.64
CA GLY A 151 21.84 21.25 -24.29
C GLY A 151 20.40 20.76 -24.19
N LEU A 152 20.08 19.63 -24.83
CA LEU A 152 18.74 19.05 -24.88
C LEU A 152 18.48 18.09 -23.71
N LEU A 153 19.50 17.35 -23.26
CA LEU A 153 19.40 16.37 -22.17
C LEU A 153 18.75 16.93 -20.90
N PRO A 154 19.12 18.11 -20.37
CA PRO A 154 18.47 18.66 -19.18
C PRO A 154 16.96 18.89 -19.36
N ARG A 155 16.54 19.33 -20.56
CA ARG A 155 15.12 19.59 -20.88
C ARG A 155 14.34 18.28 -20.99
N VAL A 156 14.96 17.24 -21.57
CA VAL A 156 14.38 15.89 -21.61
C VAL A 156 14.16 15.37 -20.19
N ILE A 157 15.18 15.44 -19.32
CA ILE A 157 15.08 14.94 -17.95
C ILE A 157 14.04 15.74 -17.14
N GLU A 158 14.01 17.07 -17.24
CA GLU A 158 13.02 17.93 -16.59
C GLU A 158 11.58 17.59 -17.03
N SER A 159 11.36 17.36 -18.32
CA SER A 159 10.06 16.98 -18.85
C SER A 159 9.63 15.58 -18.42
N LEU A 160 10.56 14.61 -18.33
CA LEU A 160 10.32 13.28 -17.80
C LEU A 160 9.90 13.32 -16.33
N LEU A 161 10.58 14.15 -15.52
CA LEU A 161 10.22 14.35 -14.12
C LEU A 161 8.83 14.98 -13.98
N SER A 162 8.49 15.96 -14.80
CA SER A 162 7.16 16.58 -14.79
C SER A 162 6.06 15.59 -15.21
N ALA A 163 6.32 14.74 -16.20
CA ALA A 163 5.42 13.65 -16.60
C ALA A 163 5.30 12.59 -15.50
N ALA A 164 6.39 12.29 -14.79
CA ALA A 164 6.41 11.37 -13.67
C ALA A 164 5.60 11.93 -12.49
N ASP A 165 5.73 13.21 -12.16
CA ASP A 165 4.95 13.87 -11.11
C ASP A 165 3.44 13.84 -11.43
N ARG A 166 3.07 14.01 -12.70
CA ARG A 166 1.68 13.83 -13.14
C ARG A 166 1.19 12.39 -13.00
N ALA A 167 2.01 11.42 -13.38
CA ALA A 167 1.69 10.00 -13.25
C ALA A 167 1.53 9.59 -11.79
N ASP A 168 2.36 10.12 -10.89
CA ASP A 168 2.28 9.90 -9.44
C ASP A 168 0.94 10.42 -8.87
N LEU A 169 0.52 11.63 -9.28
CA LEU A 169 -0.78 12.20 -8.92
C LEU A 169 -1.99 11.39 -9.43
N LEU A 170 -1.80 10.57 -10.48
CA LEU A 170 -2.83 9.68 -11.03
C LEU A 170 -2.76 8.25 -10.48
N GLY A 171 -1.87 7.97 -9.52
CA GLY A 171 -1.64 6.60 -9.04
C GLY A 171 -1.02 5.67 -10.10
N SER A 172 -0.49 6.21 -11.19
CA SER A 172 0.12 5.44 -12.28
C SER A 172 1.60 5.13 -11.98
N TYR A 173 1.84 4.50 -10.83
CA TYR A 173 3.19 4.29 -10.28
C TYR A 173 4.12 3.51 -11.21
N GLY A 174 3.61 2.53 -11.97
CA GLY A 174 4.41 1.83 -12.99
C GLY A 174 4.93 2.76 -14.09
N GLN A 175 4.16 3.79 -14.45
CA GLN A 175 4.60 4.81 -15.41
C GLN A 175 5.67 5.72 -14.78
N VAL A 176 5.53 6.09 -13.50
CA VAL A 176 6.57 6.83 -12.75
C VAL A 176 7.89 6.08 -12.79
N VAL A 177 7.89 4.78 -12.48
CA VAL A 177 9.09 3.93 -12.54
C VAL A 177 9.73 3.99 -13.93
N ASN A 178 8.96 3.76 -14.99
CA ASN A 178 9.48 3.76 -16.35
C ASN A 178 10.06 5.12 -16.78
N LEU A 179 9.38 6.22 -16.46
CA LEU A 179 9.84 7.57 -16.79
C LEU A 179 11.12 7.93 -16.03
N CYS A 180 11.18 7.63 -14.73
CA CYS A 180 12.37 7.86 -13.92
C CYS A 180 13.56 7.03 -14.40
N LEU A 181 13.37 5.73 -14.71
CA LEU A 181 14.44 4.87 -15.23
C LEU A 181 14.96 5.35 -16.60
N ARG A 182 14.06 5.82 -17.47
CA ARG A 182 14.47 6.47 -18.72
C ARG A 182 15.33 7.72 -18.46
N GLY A 183 15.00 8.49 -17.43
CA GLY A 183 15.82 9.62 -16.99
C GLY A 183 17.19 9.18 -16.45
N VAL A 184 17.26 8.06 -15.72
CA VAL A 184 18.52 7.51 -15.19
C VAL A 184 19.49 7.16 -16.31
N ASP A 185 19.00 6.53 -17.38
CA ASP A 185 19.80 6.19 -18.57
C ASP A 185 20.39 7.42 -19.27
N LEU A 186 19.76 8.59 -19.11
CA LEU A 186 20.12 9.85 -19.77
C LEU A 186 20.95 10.79 -18.87
N ALA A 187 20.88 10.62 -17.55
CA ALA A 187 21.54 11.50 -16.60
C ALA A 187 23.06 11.26 -16.53
N ALA A 188 23.84 12.30 -16.81
CA ALA A 188 25.29 12.21 -16.86
C ALA A 188 25.94 12.10 -15.47
N ASP A 189 25.41 12.81 -14.48
CA ASP A 189 26.00 12.88 -13.15
C ASP A 189 25.32 11.93 -12.14
N PRO A 190 26.09 11.39 -11.16
CA PRO A 190 25.55 10.52 -10.11
C PRO A 190 24.43 11.16 -9.27
N SER A 191 24.50 12.45 -8.97
CA SER A 191 23.49 13.11 -8.14
C SER A 191 22.10 13.11 -8.80
N SER A 192 22.03 13.43 -10.10
CA SER A 192 20.79 13.38 -10.87
C SER A 192 20.23 11.95 -10.96
N ARG A 193 21.10 10.94 -11.17
CA ARG A 193 20.69 9.53 -11.15
C ARG A 193 20.13 9.13 -9.78
N GLY A 194 20.77 9.55 -8.69
CA GLY A 194 20.30 9.32 -7.32
C GLY A 194 18.90 9.87 -7.05
N GLU A 195 18.59 11.09 -7.49
CA GLU A 195 17.25 11.70 -7.36
C GLU A 195 16.19 10.91 -8.11
N LEU A 196 16.48 10.53 -9.36
CA LEU A 196 15.57 9.75 -10.21
C LEU A 196 15.33 8.34 -9.64
N LEU A 197 16.38 7.66 -9.18
CA LEU A 197 16.28 6.34 -8.54
C LEU A 197 15.50 6.41 -7.23
N THR A 198 15.66 7.49 -6.44
CA THR A 198 14.89 7.70 -5.20
C THR A 198 13.39 7.81 -5.49
N ARG A 199 13.00 8.56 -6.54
CA ARG A 199 11.60 8.64 -6.98
C ARG A 199 11.09 7.29 -7.52
N ALA A 200 11.89 6.63 -8.35
CA ALA A 200 11.56 5.32 -8.90
C ALA A 200 11.33 4.27 -7.81
N ALA A 201 12.18 4.25 -6.77
CA ALA A 201 12.04 3.32 -5.65
C ALA A 201 10.73 3.51 -4.88
N ARG A 202 10.34 4.76 -4.59
CA ARG A 202 9.05 5.08 -3.95
C ARG A 202 7.87 4.60 -4.79
N ALA A 203 7.88 4.89 -6.08
CA ALA A 203 6.81 4.47 -6.98
C ALA A 203 6.77 2.95 -7.16
N ALA A 204 7.93 2.30 -7.30
CA ALA A 204 8.03 0.84 -7.36
C ALA A 204 7.42 0.17 -6.13
N HIS A 205 7.64 0.75 -4.93
CA HIS A 205 7.03 0.26 -3.69
C HIS A 205 5.50 0.35 -3.70
N SER A 206 4.94 1.50 -4.10
CA SER A 206 3.48 1.66 -4.28
C SER A 206 2.91 0.78 -5.39
N ALA A 207 3.71 0.47 -6.42
CA ALA A 207 3.33 -0.43 -7.51
C ALA A 207 3.44 -1.92 -7.19
N LEU A 208 3.91 -2.29 -5.98
CA LEU A 208 4.22 -3.67 -5.59
C LEU A 208 5.26 -4.32 -6.53
N ASP A 209 6.23 -3.53 -6.98
CA ASP A 209 7.34 -3.96 -7.83
C ASP A 209 8.53 -4.39 -6.97
N GLU A 210 8.96 -5.65 -7.13
CA GLU A 210 10.07 -6.26 -6.37
C GLU A 210 11.39 -5.50 -6.51
N ARG A 211 11.56 -4.68 -7.56
CA ARG A 211 12.75 -3.87 -7.80
C ARG A 211 12.88 -2.69 -6.82
N ALA A 212 11.85 -2.33 -6.07
CA ALA A 212 11.85 -1.16 -5.19
C ALA A 212 13.07 -1.08 -4.26
N ARG A 213 13.42 -2.21 -3.62
CA ARG A 213 14.57 -2.30 -2.70
C ARG A 213 15.90 -2.08 -3.42
N ASP A 214 16.08 -2.70 -4.58
CA ASP A 214 17.30 -2.57 -5.38
C ASP A 214 17.47 -1.14 -5.90
N LEU A 215 16.39 -0.52 -6.37
CA LEU A 215 16.38 0.89 -6.80
C LEU A 215 16.77 1.84 -5.66
N ALA A 216 16.23 1.63 -4.45
CA ALA A 216 16.61 2.43 -3.28
C ALA A 216 18.08 2.26 -2.90
N GLN A 217 18.61 1.04 -3.02
CA GLN A 217 20.02 0.76 -2.75
C GLN A 217 20.94 1.41 -3.79
N GLN A 218 20.56 1.36 -5.08
CA GLN A 218 21.29 2.04 -6.15
C GLN A 218 21.27 3.56 -5.95
N ALA A 219 20.14 4.15 -5.52
CA ALA A 219 20.06 5.57 -5.22
C ALA A 219 21.08 6.02 -4.16
N VAL A 220 21.23 5.24 -3.08
CA VAL A 220 22.24 5.50 -2.04
C VAL A 220 23.65 5.43 -2.64
N ALA A 221 23.95 4.42 -3.46
CA ALA A 221 25.26 4.27 -4.08
C ALA A 221 25.61 5.43 -5.04
N GLU A 222 24.63 5.94 -5.79
CA GLU A 222 24.82 7.10 -6.67
C GLU A 222 25.09 8.39 -5.88
N PHE A 223 24.44 8.59 -4.73
CA PHE A 223 24.72 9.74 -3.87
C PHE A 223 26.05 9.62 -3.11
N ASP A 224 26.47 8.41 -2.73
CA ASP A 224 27.82 8.16 -2.22
C ASP A 224 28.86 8.48 -3.31
N ALA A 225 28.64 8.06 -4.57
CA ALA A 225 29.52 8.39 -5.68
C ALA A 225 29.52 9.89 -6.05
N ALA A 226 28.45 10.61 -5.74
CA ALA A 226 28.34 12.05 -5.90
C ALA A 226 29.01 12.86 -4.77
N ASP A 227 29.50 12.20 -3.72
CA ASP A 227 29.90 12.85 -2.45
C ASP A 227 28.81 13.81 -1.94
N SER A 228 27.54 13.37 -1.96
CA SER A 228 26.36 14.17 -1.56
C SER A 228 25.76 13.67 -0.24
N PRO A 229 26.14 14.25 0.92
CA PRO A 229 25.64 13.82 2.23
C PRO A 229 24.12 13.94 2.35
N LEU A 230 23.53 15.06 1.90
CA LEU A 230 22.09 15.27 1.90
C LEU A 230 21.36 14.28 0.97
N GLY A 231 21.92 14.00 -0.20
CA GLY A 231 21.38 12.99 -1.11
C GLY A 231 21.36 11.60 -0.48
N ARG A 232 22.45 11.22 0.20
CA ARG A 232 22.54 9.97 0.96
C ARG A 232 21.49 9.91 2.07
N VAL A 233 21.26 10.99 2.83
CA VAL A 233 20.20 11.08 3.84
C VAL A 233 18.83 10.81 3.22
N LYS A 234 18.51 11.49 2.11
CA LYS A 234 17.23 11.32 1.39
C LYS A 234 17.00 9.89 0.91
N ALA A 235 17.96 9.32 0.18
CA ALA A 235 17.84 7.97 -0.38
C ALA A 235 17.77 6.91 0.72
N THR A 236 18.55 7.09 1.79
CA THR A 236 18.53 6.15 2.93
C THR A 236 17.22 6.22 3.70
N ALA A 237 16.61 7.41 3.84
CA ALA A 237 15.28 7.56 4.45
C ALA A 237 14.20 6.82 3.64
N VAL A 238 14.23 6.92 2.31
CA VAL A 238 13.34 6.13 1.43
C VAL A 238 13.59 4.64 1.61
N ARG A 239 14.85 4.20 1.62
CA ARG A 239 15.17 2.78 1.84
C ARG A 239 14.66 2.28 3.19
N ALA A 240 14.85 3.05 4.27
CA ALA A 240 14.36 2.72 5.60
C ALA A 240 12.83 2.57 5.62
N LYS A 241 12.11 3.51 5.03
CA LYS A 241 10.65 3.45 4.88
C LYS A 241 10.19 2.17 4.18
N LEU A 242 10.85 1.80 3.07
CA LEU A 242 10.52 0.60 2.30
C LEU A 242 10.73 -0.68 3.14
N LEU A 243 11.84 -0.74 3.89
CA LEU A 243 12.15 -1.86 4.79
C LEU A 243 11.14 -1.95 5.95
N ASP A 244 10.78 -0.82 6.56
CA ASP A 244 9.77 -0.75 7.61
C ASP A 244 8.40 -1.26 7.12
N ASP A 245 7.97 -0.85 5.93
CA ASP A 245 6.68 -1.24 5.36
C ASP A 245 6.60 -2.75 4.99
N VAL A 246 7.72 -3.49 5.05
CA VAL A 246 7.77 -4.96 4.90
C VAL A 246 8.24 -5.68 6.18
N GLY A 247 8.39 -4.97 7.30
CA GLY A 247 8.74 -5.56 8.60
C GLY A 247 10.24 -5.80 8.83
N GLU A 248 11.13 -5.22 8.03
CA GLU A 248 12.59 -5.35 8.13
C GLU A 248 13.23 -4.17 8.90
N SER A 249 12.55 -3.67 9.94
CA SER A 249 12.97 -2.46 10.67
C SER A 249 14.35 -2.52 11.34
N ASN A 250 14.84 -3.72 11.68
CA ASN A 250 16.19 -3.92 12.22
C ASN A 250 17.30 -3.53 11.23
N ASP A 251 17.02 -3.62 9.92
CA ASP A 251 17.96 -3.26 8.85
C ASP A 251 17.71 -1.83 8.35
N ALA A 252 16.57 -1.23 8.71
CA ALA A 252 16.17 0.11 8.29
C ALA A 252 16.95 1.22 9.01
N TRP A 253 17.01 1.17 10.35
CA TRP A 253 17.56 2.27 11.14
C TRP A 253 19.11 2.41 11.12
N PRO A 254 19.95 1.35 11.08
CA PRO A 254 21.39 1.53 11.27
C PRO A 254 22.05 2.43 10.21
N PRO A 255 21.81 2.21 8.90
CA PRO A 255 22.39 3.08 7.88
C PRO A 255 21.79 4.50 7.87
N LEU A 256 20.51 4.65 8.24
CA LEU A 256 19.85 5.95 8.29
C LEU A 256 20.41 6.79 9.44
N LEU A 257 20.63 6.17 10.60
CA LEU A 257 21.31 6.80 11.72
C LEU A 257 22.72 7.26 11.31
N GLU A 258 23.50 6.40 10.66
CA GLU A 258 24.84 6.77 10.19
C GLU A 258 24.80 7.98 9.24
N ALA A 259 23.87 7.99 8.28
CA ALA A 259 23.71 9.11 7.34
C ALA A 259 23.34 10.43 8.07
N LEU A 260 22.41 10.38 9.03
CA LEU A 260 22.00 11.54 9.82
C LEU A 260 23.07 11.99 10.84
N GLU A 261 23.91 11.10 11.33
CA GLU A 261 25.04 11.50 12.20
C GLU A 261 26.17 12.14 11.38
N ALA A 262 26.39 11.69 10.15
CA ALA A 262 27.35 12.28 9.22
C ALA A 262 26.90 13.64 8.69
N ASP A 263 25.60 13.82 8.44
CA ASP A 263 24.98 15.08 8.03
C ASP A 263 23.74 15.37 8.90
N PRO A 264 23.93 15.96 10.10
CA PRO A 264 22.81 16.22 11.02
C PRO A 264 21.83 17.28 10.52
N GLY A 265 22.27 18.13 9.58
CA GLY A 265 21.58 19.28 8.99
C GLY A 265 20.37 19.87 9.73
N GLY A 266 19.42 20.39 8.97
CA GLY A 266 18.28 21.18 9.48
C GLY A 266 17.33 21.62 8.36
N THR A 267 17.30 20.85 7.28
CA THR A 267 16.42 21.11 6.13
C THR A 267 15.15 20.27 6.26
N THR A 268 14.22 20.48 5.33
CA THR A 268 13.02 19.67 5.19
C THR A 268 13.34 18.17 5.01
N ASP A 269 14.37 17.84 4.24
CA ASP A 269 14.79 16.44 4.03
C ASP A 269 15.35 15.81 5.30
N HIS A 270 16.06 16.58 6.13
CA HIS A 270 16.53 16.10 7.44
C HIS A 270 15.34 15.80 8.36
N ALA A 271 14.33 16.67 8.42
CA ALA A 271 13.13 16.42 9.22
C ALA A 271 12.39 15.15 8.79
N VAL A 272 12.25 14.92 7.48
CA VAL A 272 11.64 13.69 6.92
C VAL A 272 12.48 12.46 7.29
N ALA A 273 13.80 12.52 7.12
CA ALA A 273 14.70 11.42 7.46
C ALA A 273 14.68 11.10 8.97
N MET A 274 14.66 12.12 9.84
CA MET A 274 14.53 11.91 11.28
C MET A 274 13.18 11.30 11.65
N ALA A 275 12.10 11.64 10.94
CA ALA A 275 10.78 11.04 11.16
C ALA A 275 10.74 9.55 10.77
N GLU A 276 11.37 9.18 9.65
CA GLU A 276 11.50 7.76 9.28
C GLU A 276 12.44 7.01 10.23
N LEU A 277 13.54 7.62 10.71
CA LEU A 277 14.39 7.02 11.73
C LEU A 277 13.64 6.77 13.05
N ALA A 278 12.87 7.76 13.49
CA ALA A 278 12.04 7.65 14.68
C ALA A 278 11.00 6.52 14.54
N ARG A 279 10.42 6.36 13.34
CA ARG A 279 9.51 5.25 13.02
C ARG A 279 10.23 3.91 13.08
N ALA A 280 11.37 3.76 12.41
CA ALA A 280 12.14 2.52 12.39
C ALA A 280 12.56 2.10 13.81
N PHE A 281 13.00 3.06 14.64
CA PHE A 281 13.26 2.81 16.06
C PHE A 281 12.03 2.39 16.84
N MET A 282 10.87 3.00 16.58
CA MET A 282 9.64 2.62 17.26
C MET A 282 9.19 1.20 16.88
N LEU A 283 9.29 0.81 15.62
CA LEU A 283 8.90 -0.52 15.13
C LEU A 283 9.84 -1.64 15.64
N ASP A 284 11.15 -1.38 15.66
CA ASP A 284 12.17 -2.29 16.23
C ASP A 284 12.19 -2.25 17.78
N GLY A 285 11.55 -1.23 18.37
CA GLY A 285 11.46 -0.95 19.80
C GLY A 285 12.77 -0.53 20.47
N GLN A 286 13.55 0.27 19.76
CA GLN A 286 14.75 0.92 20.28
C GLN A 286 14.39 2.09 21.21
N PRO A 287 15.04 2.21 22.39
CA PRO A 287 14.69 3.24 23.38
C PRO A 287 14.91 4.68 22.90
N GLN A 288 15.79 4.89 21.92
CA GLN A 288 16.11 6.20 21.33
C GLN A 288 14.97 6.76 20.46
N GLY A 289 13.95 5.96 20.12
CA GLY A 289 12.89 6.37 19.22
C GLY A 289 12.16 7.65 19.67
N MET A 290 11.91 7.81 20.96
CA MET A 290 11.26 9.01 21.50
C MET A 290 12.15 10.25 21.38
N ASP A 291 13.44 10.13 21.67
CA ASP A 291 14.38 11.25 21.58
C ASP A 291 14.47 11.78 20.14
N TRP A 292 14.56 10.87 19.15
CA TRP A 292 14.55 11.25 17.74
C TRP A 292 13.20 11.80 17.28
N THR A 293 12.09 11.29 17.83
CA THR A 293 10.75 11.83 17.57
C THR A 293 10.66 13.30 18.01
N GLU A 294 11.14 13.66 19.20
CA GLU A 294 11.11 15.04 19.69
C GLU A 294 12.03 15.97 18.89
N ARG A 295 13.22 15.47 18.50
CA ARG A 295 14.15 16.22 17.63
C ARG A 295 13.52 16.53 16.26
N ALA A 296 12.91 15.52 15.64
CA ALA A 296 12.23 15.68 14.37
C ALA A 296 11.02 16.62 14.49
N LEU A 297 10.24 16.53 15.57
CA LEU A 297 9.08 17.41 15.81
C LEU A 297 9.51 18.86 15.95
N THR A 298 10.59 19.11 16.70
CA THR A 298 11.13 20.45 16.89
C THR A 298 11.48 21.07 15.54
N LEU A 299 12.25 20.35 14.72
CA LEU A 299 12.64 20.83 13.39
C LEU A 299 11.44 20.98 12.44
N ALA A 300 10.50 20.04 12.45
CA ALA A 300 9.32 20.08 11.61
C ALA A 300 8.39 21.25 11.97
N GLU A 301 8.25 21.58 13.26
CA GLU A 301 7.50 22.77 13.70
C GLU A 301 8.21 24.07 13.33
N GLU A 302 9.54 24.15 13.49
CA GLU A 302 10.32 25.32 13.06
C GLU A 302 10.19 25.58 11.56
N LEU A 303 10.04 24.52 10.75
CA LEU A 303 9.91 24.58 9.30
C LEU A 303 8.44 24.57 8.80
N ASP A 304 7.46 24.58 9.70
CA ASP A 304 6.01 24.52 9.40
C ASP A 304 5.61 23.32 8.50
N MET A 305 6.23 22.15 8.74
CA MET A 305 6.03 20.95 7.94
C MET A 305 4.85 20.13 8.42
N ILE A 306 3.63 20.61 8.16
CA ILE A 306 2.38 19.97 8.62
C ILE A 306 2.30 18.47 8.32
N PRO A 307 2.64 17.96 7.12
CA PRO A 307 2.62 16.52 6.86
C PRO A 307 3.56 15.73 7.77
N THR A 308 4.78 16.23 7.96
CA THR A 308 5.78 15.59 8.82
C THR A 308 5.38 15.63 10.29
N ILE A 309 4.77 16.72 10.76
CA ILE A 309 4.24 16.84 12.13
C ILE A 309 3.15 15.79 12.37
N ALA A 310 2.21 15.64 11.43
CA ALA A 310 1.14 14.64 11.54
C ALA A 310 1.68 13.21 11.59
N GLU A 311 2.67 12.89 10.74
CA GLU A 311 3.38 11.61 10.77
C GLU A 311 4.06 11.40 12.14
N LEU A 312 4.83 12.37 12.63
CA LEU A 312 5.52 12.27 13.90
C LEU A 312 4.58 12.12 15.09
N TRP A 313 3.43 12.80 15.11
CA TRP A 313 2.40 12.58 16.13
C TRP A 313 1.83 11.16 16.06
N ALA A 314 1.67 10.59 14.86
CA ALA A 314 1.25 9.21 14.73
C ALA A 314 2.32 8.22 15.23
N THR A 315 3.60 8.48 14.94
CA THR A 315 4.73 7.68 15.45
C THR A 315 4.83 7.77 16.97
N LYS A 316 4.75 8.99 17.52
CA LYS A 316 4.77 9.24 18.97
C LYS A 316 3.58 8.61 19.67
N GLY A 317 2.39 8.74 19.09
CA GLY A 317 1.16 8.13 19.61
C GLY A 317 1.27 6.61 19.67
N ALA A 318 1.73 5.99 18.58
CA ALA A 318 2.01 4.55 18.56
C ALA A 318 3.06 4.16 19.61
N GLY A 319 4.20 4.84 19.67
CA GLY A 319 5.26 4.58 20.65
C GLY A 319 4.82 4.75 22.11
N LEU A 320 4.02 5.77 22.42
CA LEU A 320 3.42 5.97 23.74
C LEU A 320 2.44 4.84 24.09
N GLY A 321 1.63 4.44 23.11
CA GLY A 321 0.76 3.27 23.23
C GLY A 321 1.57 2.01 23.49
N MET A 322 2.74 1.91 22.85
CA MET A 322 3.67 0.81 23.00
C MET A 322 4.39 0.74 24.36
N VAL A 323 4.26 1.76 25.20
CA VAL A 323 4.76 1.72 26.59
C VAL A 323 3.62 1.85 27.60
N GLY A 324 2.38 1.61 27.16
CA GLY A 324 1.19 1.60 28.01
C GLY A 324 0.61 2.97 28.36
N ARG A 325 1.10 4.07 27.78
CA ARG A 325 0.58 5.44 27.98
C ARG A 325 -0.66 5.71 27.12
N LEU A 326 -1.65 4.83 27.17
CA LEU A 326 -2.73 4.78 26.19
C LEU A 326 -3.60 6.05 26.09
N ARG A 327 -3.85 6.74 27.21
CA ARG A 327 -4.68 7.95 27.20
C ARG A 327 -4.03 9.06 26.38
N GLU A 328 -2.73 9.24 26.57
CA GLU A 328 -1.95 10.23 25.83
C GLU A 328 -1.74 9.81 24.39
N ALA A 329 -1.44 8.53 24.16
CA ALA A 329 -1.36 7.95 22.83
C ALA A 329 -2.64 8.22 22.03
N ARG A 330 -3.81 7.96 22.63
CA ARG A 330 -5.11 8.18 22.00
C ARG A 330 -5.35 9.65 21.67
N LEU A 331 -5.14 10.56 22.63
CA LEU A 331 -5.32 12.00 22.39
C LEU A 331 -4.42 12.50 21.24
N LEU A 332 -3.17 12.03 21.20
CA LEU A 332 -2.22 12.44 20.17
C LEU A 332 -2.59 11.88 18.79
N LEU A 333 -3.04 10.62 18.73
CA LEU A 333 -3.53 10.02 17.49
C LEU A 333 -4.82 10.69 16.99
N GLU A 334 -5.76 11.02 17.88
CA GLU A 334 -6.98 11.76 17.52
C GLU A 334 -6.61 13.14 16.95
N ALA A 335 -5.65 13.85 17.55
CA ALA A 335 -5.14 15.12 17.01
C ALA A 335 -4.46 14.94 15.63
N ALA A 336 -3.65 13.89 15.45
CA ALA A 336 -3.03 13.57 14.17
C ALA A 336 -4.08 13.22 13.10
N LEU A 337 -5.17 12.55 13.47
CA LEU A 337 -6.28 12.22 12.57
C LEU A 337 -6.98 13.49 12.09
N ASP A 338 -7.28 14.41 13.01
CA ASP A 338 -7.92 15.68 12.70
C ASP A 338 -7.03 16.54 11.80
N LEU A 339 -5.74 16.63 12.10
CA LEU A 339 -4.76 17.33 11.26
C LEU A 339 -4.68 16.71 9.86
N SER A 340 -4.65 15.37 9.78
CA SER A 340 -4.62 14.65 8.51
C SER A 340 -5.87 14.92 7.66
N ARG A 341 -7.05 15.02 8.28
CA ARG A 341 -8.29 15.37 7.57
C ARG A 341 -8.28 16.81 7.06
N GLN A 342 -7.85 17.76 7.89
CA GLN A 342 -7.78 19.18 7.51
C GLN A 342 -6.86 19.42 6.31
N HIS A 343 -5.76 18.66 6.22
CA HIS A 343 -4.75 18.80 5.17
C HIS A 343 -4.81 17.71 4.08
N GLN A 344 -5.85 16.88 4.07
CA GLN A 344 -6.07 15.81 3.09
C GLN A 344 -4.91 14.79 2.99
N LEU A 345 -4.24 14.52 4.12
CA LEU A 345 -3.09 13.62 4.23
C LEU A 345 -3.56 12.16 4.28
N SER A 346 -3.91 11.60 3.13
CA SER A 346 -4.59 10.29 3.06
C SER A 346 -3.73 9.14 3.62
N ALA A 347 -2.42 9.13 3.34
CA ALA A 347 -1.50 8.11 3.87
C ALA A 347 -1.37 8.19 5.40
N THR A 348 -1.21 9.40 5.95
CA THR A 348 -1.13 9.64 7.40
C THR A 348 -2.43 9.29 8.09
N LYS A 349 -3.58 9.71 7.53
CA LYS A 349 -4.93 9.40 8.04
C LYS A 349 -5.10 7.89 8.20
N ARG A 350 -4.71 7.13 7.18
CA ARG A 350 -4.77 5.67 7.17
C ARG A 350 -3.89 5.06 8.27
N ARG A 351 -2.65 5.52 8.42
CA ARG A 351 -1.74 5.04 9.47
C ARG A 351 -2.28 5.33 10.88
N VAL A 352 -2.78 6.54 11.09
CA VAL A 352 -3.37 6.96 12.37
C VAL A 352 -4.60 6.13 12.71
N THR A 353 -5.51 5.90 11.76
CA THR A 353 -6.70 5.07 11.98
C THR A 353 -6.34 3.61 12.29
N THR A 354 -5.33 3.04 11.61
CA THR A 354 -4.78 1.71 11.96
C THR A 354 -4.24 1.69 13.40
N ASN A 355 -3.48 2.71 13.81
CA ASN A 355 -2.92 2.78 15.17
C ASN A 355 -4.00 2.97 16.25
N ILE A 356 -5.03 3.79 15.98
CA ILE A 356 -6.19 3.94 16.86
C ILE A 356 -6.92 2.61 17.04
N ASN A 357 -7.10 1.86 15.94
CA ASN A 357 -7.72 0.54 15.99
C ASN A 357 -6.89 -0.41 16.87
N TYR A 358 -5.58 -0.49 16.63
CA TYR A 358 -4.66 -1.33 17.41
C TYR A 358 -4.68 -0.98 18.91
N LEU A 359 -4.65 0.31 19.28
CA LEU A 359 -4.64 0.73 20.69
C LEU A 359 -5.99 0.64 21.39
N SER A 360 -7.08 0.69 20.63
CA SER A 360 -8.42 0.52 21.20
C SER A 360 -8.63 -0.90 21.70
N GLY A 361 -7.86 -1.88 21.19
CA GLY A 361 -7.99 -3.29 21.53
C GLY A 361 -9.39 -3.86 21.28
N GLY A 362 -10.18 -3.11 20.53
CA GLY A 362 -11.53 -3.44 20.14
C GLY A 362 -11.52 -4.07 18.76
N PRO A 363 -12.56 -4.82 18.42
CA PRO A 363 -12.48 -5.82 17.38
C PRO A 363 -13.06 -5.26 16.05
N ILE A 364 -13.84 -4.18 16.14
CA ILE A 364 -14.44 -3.47 15.03
C ILE A 364 -13.54 -2.29 14.69
N ASP A 365 -12.85 -2.42 13.55
CA ASP A 365 -12.18 -1.28 12.92
C ASP A 365 -13.24 -0.45 12.18
N PRO A 366 -13.64 0.72 12.71
CA PRO A 366 -14.69 1.54 12.10
C PRO A 366 -14.21 2.26 10.83
N PHE A 367 -12.91 2.17 10.52
CA PHE A 367 -12.28 2.91 9.43
C PHE A 367 -11.94 2.01 8.23
N VAL A 368 -12.19 0.69 8.28
CA VAL A 368 -11.90 -0.23 7.15
C VAL A 368 -12.56 0.24 5.85
N GLU A 369 -13.85 0.52 5.85
CA GLU A 369 -14.56 0.89 4.61
C GLU A 369 -14.08 2.25 4.07
N GLU A 370 -13.83 3.22 4.97
CA GLU A 370 -13.23 4.52 4.61
C GLU A 370 -11.84 4.33 3.96
N ARG A 371 -11.00 3.44 4.52
CA ARG A 371 -9.67 3.16 3.98
C ARG A 371 -9.72 2.46 2.62
N ILE A 372 -10.68 1.55 2.40
CA ILE A 372 -10.90 0.90 1.09
C ILE A 372 -11.31 1.94 0.05
N GLU A 373 -12.25 2.83 0.38
CA GLU A 373 -12.71 3.88 -0.53
C GLU A 373 -11.56 4.85 -0.88
N ASP A 374 -10.78 5.26 0.10
CA ASP A 374 -9.60 6.11 -0.14
C ASP A 374 -8.57 5.42 -1.02
N ALA A 375 -8.24 4.15 -0.75
CA ALA A 375 -7.27 3.41 -1.54
C ALA A 375 -7.71 3.30 -3.01
N ARG A 376 -9.01 3.04 -3.25
CA ARG A 376 -9.60 3.02 -4.60
C ARG A 376 -9.55 4.39 -5.28
N ARG A 377 -9.82 5.46 -4.55
CA ARG A 377 -9.76 6.83 -5.06
C ARG A 377 -8.33 7.25 -5.43
N ILE A 378 -7.34 6.82 -4.65
CA ILE A 378 -5.92 7.09 -4.89
C ILE A 378 -5.38 6.23 -6.03
N GLY A 379 -5.90 5.00 -6.18
CA GLY A 379 -5.39 4.02 -7.14
C GLY A 379 -4.13 3.31 -6.66
N ASP A 380 -3.86 3.28 -5.36
CA ASP A 380 -2.71 2.59 -4.77
C ASP A 380 -3.08 1.13 -4.42
N PRO A 381 -2.53 0.14 -5.13
CA PRO A 381 -2.87 -1.28 -4.91
C PRO A 381 -2.35 -1.78 -3.56
N ARG A 382 -1.21 -1.27 -3.07
CA ARG A 382 -0.68 -1.65 -1.75
C ARG A 382 -1.63 -1.19 -0.65
N LEU A 383 -2.12 0.05 -0.73
CA LEU A 383 -3.08 0.56 0.25
C LEU A 383 -4.40 -0.22 0.23
N LEU A 384 -4.85 -0.63 -0.96
CA LEU A 384 -6.06 -1.43 -1.11
C LEU A 384 -5.88 -2.81 -0.47
N LEU A 385 -4.76 -3.48 -0.71
CA LEU A 385 -4.42 -4.76 -0.08
C LEU A 385 -4.39 -4.65 1.45
N GLU A 386 -3.73 -3.64 2.00
CA GLU A 386 -3.66 -3.43 3.46
C GLU A 386 -5.06 -3.24 4.09
N ALA A 387 -5.94 -2.51 3.41
CA ALA A 387 -7.31 -2.29 3.87
C ALA A 387 -8.17 -3.56 3.73
N LEU A 388 -8.01 -4.31 2.63
CA LEU A 388 -8.69 -5.60 2.41
C LEU A 388 -8.21 -6.69 3.38
N MET A 389 -6.92 -6.73 3.74
CA MET A 389 -6.41 -7.61 4.79
C MET A 389 -7.05 -7.29 6.14
N SER A 390 -7.20 -6.01 6.46
CA SER A 390 -7.91 -5.58 7.68
C SER A 390 -9.38 -6.03 7.67
N LYS A 391 -10.05 -5.93 6.51
CA LYS A 391 -11.43 -6.42 6.31
C LYS A 391 -11.52 -7.93 6.43
N ALA A 392 -10.66 -8.65 5.70
CA ALA A 392 -10.55 -10.09 5.71
C ALA A 392 -10.21 -10.63 7.10
N GLY A 393 -9.56 -9.84 7.96
CA GLY A 393 -9.30 -10.16 9.35
C GLY A 393 -10.50 -10.02 10.29
N ARG A 394 -11.58 -9.29 9.95
CA ARG A 394 -12.69 -8.98 10.87
C ARG A 394 -13.57 -10.17 11.27
N TRP A 395 -13.47 -11.30 10.57
CA TRP A 395 -14.28 -12.49 10.83
C TRP A 395 -14.20 -12.99 12.28
N HIS A 396 -13.08 -12.75 12.99
CA HIS A 396 -12.94 -13.14 14.40
C HIS A 396 -13.93 -12.44 15.34
N VAL A 397 -14.60 -11.42 14.82
CA VAL A 397 -15.48 -10.48 15.52
C VAL A 397 -16.90 -10.57 15.01
N THR A 398 -17.07 -10.70 13.70
CA THR A 398 -18.38 -10.69 13.06
C THR A 398 -18.96 -12.09 12.91
N LEU A 399 -18.11 -13.14 12.89
CA LEU A 399 -18.44 -14.47 12.36
C LEU A 399 -19.02 -14.43 10.94
N ASP A 400 -18.79 -13.32 10.22
CA ASP A 400 -19.20 -13.16 8.84
C ASP A 400 -18.12 -13.73 7.94
N MET A 401 -18.32 -14.99 7.55
CA MET A 401 -17.41 -15.69 6.66
C MET A 401 -17.54 -15.20 5.22
N ASP A 402 -18.71 -14.69 4.82
CA ASP A 402 -18.93 -14.18 3.47
C ASP A 402 -18.07 -12.94 3.27
N GLU A 403 -18.05 -12.03 4.25
CA GLU A 403 -17.18 -10.86 4.25
C GLU A 403 -15.70 -11.22 4.11
N HIS A 404 -15.23 -12.25 4.83
CA HIS A 404 -13.86 -12.73 4.72
C HIS A 404 -13.56 -13.23 3.31
N PHE A 405 -14.40 -14.12 2.76
CA PHE A 405 -14.16 -14.70 1.44
C PHE A 405 -14.28 -13.67 0.32
N GLU A 406 -15.18 -12.69 0.43
CA GLU A 406 -15.27 -11.56 -0.50
C GLU A 406 -13.97 -10.75 -0.53
N ALA A 407 -13.44 -10.39 0.65
CA ALA A 407 -12.19 -9.64 0.73
C ALA A 407 -11.00 -10.47 0.21
N MET A 408 -10.92 -11.76 0.52
CA MET A 408 -9.88 -12.66 0.01
C MET A 408 -9.95 -12.78 -1.53
N ALA A 409 -11.14 -12.95 -2.09
CA ALA A 409 -11.33 -13.05 -3.54
C ALA A 409 -10.97 -11.74 -4.26
N GLU A 410 -11.27 -10.58 -3.68
CA GLU A 410 -10.83 -9.29 -4.24
C GLU A 410 -9.30 -9.18 -4.21
N MET A 411 -8.66 -9.53 -3.10
CA MET A 411 -7.20 -9.53 -2.99
C MET A 411 -6.52 -10.39 -4.06
N GLU A 412 -7.06 -11.58 -4.38
CA GLU A 412 -6.52 -12.46 -5.43
C GLU A 412 -6.51 -11.85 -6.84
N THR A 413 -7.27 -10.78 -7.08
CA THR A 413 -7.27 -10.04 -8.35
C THR A 413 -6.17 -8.98 -8.45
N ILE A 414 -5.52 -8.67 -7.34
CA ILE A 414 -4.52 -7.60 -7.22
C ILE A 414 -3.12 -8.25 -7.26
N PRO A 415 -2.19 -7.76 -8.10
CA PRO A 415 -0.79 -8.20 -8.05
C PRO A 415 -0.21 -8.00 -6.65
N MET A 416 0.60 -8.95 -6.17
CA MET A 416 1.23 -8.89 -4.84
C MET A 416 2.73 -9.15 -4.95
N ASP A 417 3.50 -8.45 -4.13
CA ASP A 417 4.86 -8.85 -3.80
C ASP A 417 4.86 -10.05 -2.82
N ALA A 418 6.02 -10.68 -2.62
CA ALA A 418 6.15 -11.83 -1.72
C ALA A 418 5.74 -11.52 -0.27
N ALA A 419 5.98 -10.30 0.21
CA ALA A 419 5.67 -9.91 1.58
C ALA A 419 4.16 -9.79 1.82
N MET A 420 3.43 -9.20 0.86
CA MET A 420 1.97 -9.12 0.89
C MET A 420 1.33 -10.51 0.73
N ALA A 421 1.87 -11.34 -0.17
CA ALA A 421 1.39 -12.71 -0.36
C ALA A 421 1.51 -13.53 0.95
N ASP A 422 2.63 -13.40 1.66
CA ASP A 422 2.85 -14.08 2.95
C ASP A 422 1.84 -13.61 4.01
N GLN A 423 1.50 -12.32 4.07
CA GLN A 423 0.50 -11.80 5.01
C GLN A 423 -0.93 -12.29 4.68
N VAL A 424 -1.28 -12.35 3.39
CA VAL A 424 -2.56 -12.90 2.94
C VAL A 424 -2.65 -14.39 3.28
N GLU A 425 -1.57 -15.15 3.12
CA GLU A 425 -1.51 -16.56 3.52
C GLU A 425 -1.65 -16.74 5.04
N GLU A 426 -1.07 -15.85 5.85
CA GLU A 426 -1.25 -15.89 7.31
C GLU A 426 -2.73 -15.71 7.71
N ILE A 427 -3.45 -14.80 7.07
CA ILE A 427 -4.89 -14.58 7.30
C ILE A 427 -5.71 -15.80 6.85
N ARG A 428 -5.38 -16.37 5.68
CA ARG A 428 -6.02 -17.60 5.15
C ARG A 428 -5.82 -18.79 6.08
N SER A 429 -4.59 -19.01 6.51
CA SER A 429 -4.21 -20.07 7.45
C SER A 429 -5.00 -19.97 8.75
N GLY A 430 -5.14 -18.77 9.31
CA GLY A 430 -5.92 -18.56 10.54
C GLY A 430 -7.38 -19.00 10.45
N VAL A 431 -8.04 -18.81 9.30
CA VAL A 431 -9.42 -19.27 9.06
C VAL A 431 -9.48 -20.78 8.85
N ASN A 432 -8.57 -21.32 8.03
CA ASN A 432 -8.49 -22.77 7.76
C ASN A 432 -8.30 -23.57 9.06
N LEU A 433 -7.45 -23.06 9.96
CA LEU A 433 -7.23 -23.61 11.29
C LEU A 433 -8.55 -23.82 12.04
N LEU A 434 -9.47 -22.85 12.03
CA LEU A 434 -10.73 -22.95 12.78
C LEU A 434 -11.79 -23.78 12.08
N ARG A 435 -11.71 -23.94 10.76
CA ARG A 435 -12.63 -24.77 9.95
C ARG A 435 -12.29 -26.25 9.98
N GLY A 436 -11.16 -26.63 10.57
CA GLY A 436 -10.76 -28.03 10.77
C GLY A 436 -9.56 -28.48 9.94
N GLU A 437 -8.94 -27.59 9.18
CA GLU A 437 -7.73 -27.86 8.37
C GLU A 437 -6.46 -27.58 9.21
N VAL A 438 -6.40 -28.21 10.39
CA VAL A 438 -5.39 -27.88 11.42
C VAL A 438 -3.97 -28.18 10.93
N ASP A 439 -3.71 -29.38 10.41
CA ASP A 439 -2.36 -29.79 10.00
C ASP A 439 -1.86 -28.95 8.80
N GLU A 440 -2.73 -28.66 7.85
CA GLU A 440 -2.43 -27.84 6.67
C GLU A 440 -2.12 -26.39 7.07
N SER A 441 -2.94 -25.80 7.94
CA SER A 441 -2.69 -24.47 8.51
C SER A 441 -1.35 -24.40 9.23
N ILE A 442 -1.03 -25.39 10.06
CA ILE A 442 0.24 -25.36 10.80
C ILE A 442 1.43 -25.50 9.86
N ALA A 443 1.34 -26.38 8.85
CA ALA A 443 2.39 -26.55 7.86
C ALA A 443 2.63 -25.27 7.05
N ALA A 444 1.57 -24.62 6.58
CA ALA A 444 1.65 -23.34 5.87
C ALA A 444 2.35 -22.27 6.72
N PHE A 445 1.96 -22.15 8.00
CA PHE A 445 2.57 -21.19 8.91
C PHE A 445 4.04 -21.51 9.24
N GLU A 446 4.39 -22.78 9.45
CA GLU A 446 5.79 -23.19 9.68
C GLU A 446 6.68 -22.88 8.48
N GLU A 447 6.15 -23.02 7.25
CA GLU A 447 6.85 -22.64 6.03
C GLU A 447 7.04 -21.12 5.91
N LEU A 448 5.99 -20.32 6.15
CA LEU A 448 6.07 -18.86 6.20
C LEU A 448 7.12 -18.38 7.22
N TRP A 449 7.13 -18.99 8.40
CA TRP A 449 8.07 -18.67 9.47
C TRP A 449 9.52 -18.94 9.07
N ALA A 450 9.79 -20.07 8.39
CA ALA A 450 11.13 -20.44 7.99
C ALA A 450 11.74 -19.47 6.97
N ARG A 451 10.91 -18.74 6.21
CA ARG A 451 11.34 -17.83 5.15
C ARG A 451 11.71 -16.43 5.64
N GLN A 452 11.30 -16.01 6.84
CA GLN A 452 11.43 -14.62 7.28
C GLN A 452 12.03 -14.43 8.68
N GLY A 453 13.12 -13.66 8.76
CA GLY A 453 13.49 -12.92 9.97
C GLY A 453 12.92 -11.51 9.90
N THR A 454 12.33 -11.00 10.98
CA THR A 454 11.75 -9.65 11.05
C THR A 454 12.18 -8.99 12.35
N GLY A 455 12.55 -7.71 12.30
CA GLY A 455 12.83 -6.87 13.49
C GLY A 455 11.58 -6.26 14.13
N ASP A 456 10.48 -6.18 13.37
CA ASP A 456 9.23 -5.56 13.82
C ASP A 456 8.62 -6.31 15.02
N GLN A 457 8.48 -5.60 16.15
CA GLN A 457 7.99 -6.19 17.39
C GLN A 457 6.54 -6.67 17.29
N GLN A 458 5.70 -5.97 16.53
CA GLN A 458 4.30 -6.32 16.35
C GLN A 458 4.17 -7.59 15.52
N ILE A 459 4.91 -7.71 14.41
CA ILE A 459 4.90 -8.92 13.57
C ILE A 459 5.45 -10.11 14.37
N GLN A 460 6.57 -9.94 15.07
CA GLN A 460 7.13 -11.01 15.92
C GLN A 460 6.14 -11.48 16.99
N ALA A 461 5.44 -10.55 17.62
CA ALA A 461 4.47 -10.88 18.65
C ALA A 461 3.24 -11.60 18.04
N ASN A 462 2.69 -11.13 16.93
CA ASN A 462 1.59 -11.80 16.24
C ASN A 462 1.94 -13.23 15.82
N ARG A 463 3.12 -13.45 15.25
CA ARG A 463 3.57 -14.79 14.87
C ARG A 463 3.77 -15.71 16.07
N GLN A 464 4.25 -15.18 17.20
CA GLN A 464 4.38 -15.94 18.43
C GLN A 464 3.00 -16.38 18.99
N ILE A 465 1.97 -15.53 18.83
CA ILE A 465 0.58 -15.95 19.10
C ILE A 465 0.19 -17.11 18.21
N SER A 466 0.38 -17.03 16.89
CA SER A 466 0.00 -18.10 15.97
C SER A 466 0.65 -19.44 16.36
N ARG A 467 1.92 -19.42 16.80
CA ARG A 467 2.59 -20.61 17.37
C ARG A 467 1.94 -21.10 18.67
N SER A 468 1.54 -20.20 19.55
CA SER A 468 0.82 -20.55 20.78
C SER A 468 -0.51 -21.24 20.49
N VAL A 469 -1.24 -20.71 19.50
CA VAL A 469 -2.52 -21.25 19.03
C VAL A 469 -2.32 -22.63 18.40
N HIS A 470 -1.28 -22.81 17.57
CA HIS A 470 -0.93 -24.12 17.00
C HIS A 470 -0.52 -25.14 18.06
N ALA A 471 0.26 -24.75 19.06
CA ALA A 471 0.61 -25.63 20.19
C ALA A 471 -0.64 -26.05 20.97
N PHE A 472 -1.58 -25.14 21.19
CA PHE A 472 -2.85 -25.43 21.85
C PHE A 472 -3.66 -26.48 21.08
N TYR A 473 -3.81 -26.30 19.76
CA TYR A 473 -4.56 -27.24 18.92
C TYR A 473 -3.85 -28.58 18.68
N ARG A 474 -2.53 -28.65 18.80
CA ARG A 474 -1.76 -29.91 18.85
C ARG A 474 -1.89 -30.66 20.18
N GLY A 475 -2.57 -30.09 21.17
CA GLY A 475 -2.71 -30.68 22.51
C GLY A 475 -1.48 -30.50 23.40
N ASP A 476 -0.66 -29.46 23.17
CA ASP A 476 0.46 -29.06 24.02
C ASP A 476 0.17 -27.72 24.75
N PRO A 477 -0.69 -27.74 25.79
CA PRO A 477 -1.21 -26.53 26.42
C PRO A 477 -0.16 -25.76 27.21
N MET A 478 0.85 -26.43 27.78
CA MET A 478 1.89 -25.74 28.54
C MET A 478 2.81 -24.94 27.61
N THR A 479 3.16 -25.52 26.45
CA THR A 479 3.85 -24.77 25.40
C THR A 479 2.98 -23.62 24.89
N ALA A 480 1.67 -23.84 24.69
CA ALA A 480 0.76 -22.78 24.27
C ALA A 480 0.73 -21.60 25.25
N VAL A 481 0.52 -21.86 26.55
CA VAL A 481 0.51 -20.83 27.59
C VAL A 481 1.87 -20.11 27.63
N ARG A 482 2.99 -20.84 27.63
CA ARG A 482 4.32 -20.23 27.66
C ARG A 482 4.56 -19.31 26.45
N LEU A 483 4.25 -19.77 25.24
CA LEU A 483 4.43 -18.99 24.01
C LEU A 483 3.54 -17.73 24.03
N ALA A 484 2.28 -17.84 24.48
CA ALA A 484 1.37 -16.71 24.61
C ALA A 484 1.85 -15.70 25.66
N MET A 485 2.42 -16.16 26.77
CA MET A 485 3.01 -15.31 27.80
C MET A 485 4.26 -14.59 27.29
N GLU A 486 5.18 -15.30 26.62
CA GLU A 486 6.37 -14.70 25.98
C GLU A 486 5.99 -13.64 24.95
N SER A 487 4.93 -13.90 24.19
CA SER A 487 4.36 -12.94 23.25
C SER A 487 3.90 -11.67 23.98
N GLY A 488 3.10 -11.83 25.05
CA GLY A 488 2.59 -10.71 25.84
C GLY A 488 3.67 -9.79 26.41
N HIS A 489 4.88 -10.28 26.69
CA HIS A 489 6.00 -9.42 27.11
C HIS A 489 6.52 -8.52 25.98
N ARG A 490 6.28 -8.91 24.73
CA ARG A 490 6.60 -8.14 23.52
C ARG A 490 5.46 -7.23 23.08
N SER A 491 4.25 -7.40 23.64
CA SER A 491 3.07 -6.60 23.30
C SER A 491 2.57 -5.76 24.49
N PRO A 492 2.65 -4.43 24.38
CA PRO A 492 2.43 -3.52 25.51
C PRO A 492 0.97 -3.31 25.90
N VAL A 493 0.05 -3.66 25.01
CA VAL A 493 -1.39 -3.60 25.28
C VAL A 493 -1.88 -4.94 25.87
N GLY A 494 -1.01 -5.97 25.87
CA GLY A 494 -1.22 -7.21 26.60
C GLY A 494 -2.38 -8.08 26.11
N HIS A 495 -3.00 -7.77 24.97
CA HIS A 495 -4.00 -8.59 24.28
C HIS A 495 -3.62 -10.07 24.23
N GLN A 496 -2.34 -10.34 24.06
CA GLN A 496 -1.77 -11.67 23.82
C GLN A 496 -1.83 -12.55 25.07
N TYR A 497 -1.86 -11.94 26.27
CA TYR A 497 -2.14 -12.66 27.52
C TYR A 497 -3.56 -13.23 27.56
N ASN A 498 -4.49 -12.75 26.72
CA ASN A 498 -5.81 -13.36 26.61
C ASN A 498 -5.70 -14.81 26.12
N PHE A 499 -4.83 -15.10 25.16
CA PHE A 499 -4.63 -16.47 24.69
C PHE A 499 -4.12 -17.36 25.82
N ALA A 500 -3.13 -16.90 26.59
CA ALA A 500 -2.64 -17.64 27.76
C ALA A 500 -3.75 -17.94 28.78
N LEU A 501 -4.61 -16.96 29.07
CA LEU A 501 -5.78 -17.15 29.93
C LEU A 501 -6.77 -18.15 29.34
N LEU A 502 -7.14 -18.00 28.06
CA LEU A 502 -8.14 -18.84 27.41
C LEU A 502 -7.68 -20.30 27.33
N PHE A 503 -6.39 -20.54 27.07
CA PHE A 503 -5.80 -21.87 27.12
C PHE A 503 -5.82 -22.45 28.54
N ALA A 504 -5.44 -21.64 29.55
CA ALA A 504 -5.47 -22.07 30.95
C ALA A 504 -6.89 -22.38 31.46
N LEU A 505 -7.88 -21.57 31.04
CA LEU A 505 -9.30 -21.78 31.34
C LEU A 505 -9.80 -23.10 30.76
N ARG A 506 -9.54 -23.36 29.48
CA ARG A 506 -9.97 -24.60 28.83
C ARG A 506 -9.38 -25.84 29.51
N MET A 507 -8.15 -25.76 30.01
CA MET A 507 -7.44 -26.89 30.60
C MET A 507 -7.70 -27.09 32.09
N VAL A 508 -8.39 -26.15 32.75
CA VAL A 508 -8.61 -26.17 34.21
C VAL A 508 -7.28 -26.21 34.98
N ASP A 509 -6.24 -25.55 34.46
CA ASP A 509 -4.89 -25.60 35.04
C ASP A 509 -4.68 -24.44 36.04
N ALA A 510 -4.73 -24.78 37.33
CA ALA A 510 -4.58 -23.81 38.41
C ALA A 510 -3.19 -23.13 38.44
N ASP A 511 -2.13 -23.83 38.02
CA ASP A 511 -0.78 -23.27 38.01
C ASP A 511 -0.59 -22.31 36.82
N ALA A 512 -1.11 -22.67 35.64
CA ALA A 512 -1.17 -21.76 34.50
C ALA A 512 -2.00 -20.51 34.80
N LEU A 513 -3.16 -20.65 35.46
CA LEU A 513 -3.97 -19.50 35.89
C LEU A 513 -3.21 -18.58 36.86
N ARG A 514 -2.46 -19.14 37.81
CA ARG A 514 -1.62 -18.35 38.72
C ARG A 514 -0.48 -17.64 38.00
N LEU A 515 0.12 -18.29 36.99
CA LEU A 515 1.16 -17.69 36.15
C LEU A 515 0.61 -16.48 35.39
N VAL A 516 -0.55 -16.63 34.74
CA VAL A 516 -1.23 -15.53 34.04
C VAL A 516 -1.55 -14.38 35.00
N ARG A 517 -2.04 -14.68 36.21
CA ARG A 517 -2.30 -13.68 37.25
C ARG A 517 -1.07 -12.88 37.66
N ALA A 518 0.07 -13.55 37.80
CA ALA A 518 1.31 -12.91 38.19
C ALA A 518 1.76 -11.90 37.13
N ALA A 519 1.75 -12.29 35.85
CA ALA A 519 2.07 -11.39 34.75
C ALA A 519 1.07 -10.23 34.61
N GLU A 520 -0.22 -10.49 34.84
CA GLU A 520 -1.26 -9.44 34.79
C GLU A 520 -1.00 -8.30 35.78
N SER A 521 -0.46 -8.60 36.96
CA SER A 521 -0.18 -7.57 37.97
C SER A 521 0.87 -6.54 37.54
N GLU A 522 1.63 -6.85 36.49
CA GLU A 522 2.66 -5.98 35.90
C GLU A 522 2.15 -5.20 34.67
N LEU A 523 0.91 -5.45 34.21
CA LEU A 523 0.35 -4.84 33.01
C LEU A 523 -0.46 -3.55 33.30
N PRO A 524 -0.54 -2.62 32.32
CA PRO A 524 -1.44 -1.48 32.40
C PRO A 524 -2.91 -1.94 32.57
N ARG A 525 -3.67 -1.23 33.42
CA ARG A 525 -5.12 -1.48 33.61
C ARG A 525 -5.92 -0.97 32.42
N LEU A 526 -6.08 -1.84 31.44
CA LEU A 526 -6.91 -1.61 30.26
C LEU A 526 -8.27 -2.30 30.40
N PRO A 527 -9.31 -1.90 29.64
CA PRO A 527 -10.56 -2.65 29.58
C PRO A 527 -10.35 -4.15 29.28
N VAL A 528 -9.41 -4.48 28.39
CA VAL A 528 -9.00 -5.89 28.15
C VAL A 528 -8.39 -6.57 29.38
N ALA A 529 -7.65 -5.83 30.22
CA ALA A 529 -7.13 -6.39 31.47
C ALA A 529 -8.27 -6.68 32.45
N MET A 530 -9.36 -5.91 32.43
CA MET A 530 -10.52 -6.20 33.27
C MET A 530 -11.21 -7.52 32.88
N VAL A 531 -11.34 -7.83 31.58
CA VAL A 531 -11.86 -9.13 31.13
C VAL A 531 -11.04 -10.28 31.72
N ARG A 532 -9.70 -10.19 31.59
CA ARG A 532 -8.80 -11.21 32.11
C ARG A 532 -8.91 -11.33 33.62
N GLU A 533 -8.84 -10.22 34.33
CA GLU A 533 -8.91 -10.16 35.79
C GLU A 533 -10.20 -10.82 36.30
N HIS A 534 -11.34 -10.51 35.69
CA HIS A 534 -12.63 -11.08 36.06
C HIS A 534 -12.70 -12.57 35.75
N ALA A 535 -12.35 -13.01 34.53
CA ALA A 535 -12.39 -14.43 34.17
C ALA A 535 -11.43 -15.28 35.03
N LEU A 536 -10.25 -14.75 35.32
CA LEU A 536 -9.25 -15.39 36.19
C LEU A 536 -9.74 -15.51 37.64
N LYS A 537 -10.33 -14.43 38.20
CA LYS A 537 -10.94 -14.46 39.54
C LYS A 537 -12.08 -15.46 39.59
N GLY A 538 -12.90 -15.53 38.54
CA GLY A 538 -14.00 -16.49 38.43
C GLY A 538 -13.51 -17.93 38.46
N ALA A 539 -12.51 -18.26 37.63
CA ALA A 539 -11.90 -19.59 37.60
C ALA A 539 -11.28 -19.99 38.94
N LEU A 540 -10.52 -19.09 39.58
CA LEU A 540 -9.90 -19.37 40.88
C LEU A 540 -10.94 -19.51 42.02
N ALA A 541 -12.03 -18.75 41.98
CA ALA A 541 -13.14 -18.86 42.94
C ALA A 541 -13.85 -20.22 42.79
N ALA A 542 -14.13 -20.64 41.56
CA ALA A 542 -14.72 -21.95 41.28
C ALA A 542 -13.83 -23.10 41.78
N LEU A 543 -12.52 -23.03 41.52
CA LEU A 543 -11.54 -24.01 42.01
C LEU A 543 -11.43 -24.03 43.55
N ALA A 544 -11.77 -22.93 44.22
CA ALA A 544 -11.86 -22.84 45.67
C ALA A 544 -13.23 -23.28 46.24
N GLY A 545 -14.20 -23.61 45.37
CA GLY A 545 -15.56 -24.01 45.74
C GLY A 545 -16.55 -22.86 45.93
N ASP A 546 -16.18 -21.63 45.59
CA ASP A 546 -17.07 -20.45 45.66
C ASP A 546 -17.77 -20.21 44.31
N VAL A 547 -18.82 -20.99 44.05
CA VAL A 547 -19.57 -20.96 42.78
C VAL A 547 -20.28 -19.62 42.57
N SER A 548 -20.74 -18.97 43.65
CA SER A 548 -21.47 -17.70 43.55
C SER A 548 -20.55 -16.55 43.12
N GLU A 549 -19.35 -16.46 43.71
CA GLU A 549 -18.35 -15.49 43.26
C GLU A 549 -17.87 -15.82 41.84
N ALA A 550 -17.71 -17.12 41.52
CA ALA A 550 -17.32 -17.55 40.19
C ALA A 550 -18.32 -17.10 39.11
N GLU A 551 -19.62 -17.31 39.31
CA GLU A 551 -20.67 -16.85 38.40
C GLU A 551 -20.61 -15.33 38.19
N ALA A 552 -20.58 -14.55 39.28
CA ALA A 552 -20.57 -13.10 39.21
C ALA A 552 -19.34 -12.56 38.45
N ARG A 553 -18.19 -13.21 38.65
CA ARG A 553 -16.94 -12.86 37.97
C ARG A 553 -16.95 -13.23 36.49
N PHE A 554 -17.44 -14.41 36.13
CA PHE A 554 -17.59 -14.78 34.73
C PHE A 554 -18.61 -13.89 34.02
N ALA A 555 -19.73 -13.55 34.65
CA ALA A 555 -20.73 -12.63 34.10
C ALA A 555 -20.12 -11.27 33.76
N ALA A 556 -19.34 -10.69 34.70
CA ALA A 556 -18.64 -9.43 34.45
C ALA A 556 -17.60 -9.53 33.33
N ALA A 557 -16.86 -10.65 33.26
CA ALA A 557 -15.90 -10.86 32.16
C ALA A 557 -16.62 -10.94 30.80
N ILE A 558 -17.73 -11.66 30.74
CA ILE A 558 -18.58 -11.88 29.56
C ILE A 558 -19.19 -10.56 29.07
N GLU A 559 -19.76 -9.76 29.97
CA GLU A 559 -20.34 -8.44 29.66
C GLU A 559 -19.30 -7.52 29.02
N ILE A 560 -18.10 -7.41 29.61
CA ILE A 560 -17.01 -6.61 29.06
C ILE A 560 -16.52 -7.21 27.73
N ASN A 561 -16.53 -8.53 27.56
CA ASN A 561 -16.04 -9.16 26.33
C ASN A 561 -16.97 -8.94 25.14
N ASP A 562 -18.29 -8.89 25.35
CA ASP A 562 -19.25 -8.60 24.28
C ASP A 562 -19.08 -7.21 23.69
N GLU A 563 -18.57 -6.27 24.47
CA GLU A 563 -18.25 -4.93 24.01
C GLU A 563 -16.91 -4.85 23.25
N ILE A 564 -15.98 -5.81 23.45
CA ILE A 564 -14.56 -5.61 23.09
C ILE A 564 -13.92 -6.73 22.24
N TRP A 565 -14.28 -8.01 22.34
CA TRP A 565 -13.55 -9.08 21.63
C TRP A 565 -14.41 -9.98 20.75
N GLY A 566 -15.71 -9.73 20.72
CA GLY A 566 -16.62 -10.47 19.87
C GLY A 566 -16.75 -11.96 20.25
N PRO A 567 -17.33 -12.77 19.36
CA PRO A 567 -17.88 -14.09 19.68
C PRO A 567 -16.85 -15.22 19.71
N ILE A 568 -15.61 -15.02 19.23
CA ILE A 568 -14.56 -16.05 19.35
C ILE A 568 -13.94 -16.01 20.74
N TYR A 569 -13.29 -14.90 21.11
CA TYR A 569 -12.64 -14.77 22.42
C TYR A 569 -13.66 -14.75 23.57
N GLY A 570 -14.77 -14.03 23.40
CA GLY A 570 -15.93 -14.11 24.29
C GLY A 570 -16.47 -15.53 24.42
N GLY A 571 -16.64 -16.19 23.28
CA GLY A 571 -17.09 -17.57 23.21
C GLY A 571 -16.19 -18.54 23.98
N MET A 572 -14.87 -18.41 23.91
CA MET A 572 -13.96 -19.31 24.64
C MET A 572 -14.10 -19.19 26.16
N VAL A 573 -14.37 -18.00 26.70
CA VAL A 573 -14.70 -17.83 28.13
C VAL A 573 -16.02 -18.53 28.44
N ARG A 574 -17.08 -18.24 27.67
CA ARG A 574 -18.43 -18.82 27.83
C ARG A 574 -18.41 -20.35 27.76
N ALA A 575 -17.75 -20.90 26.75
CA ALA A 575 -17.61 -22.33 26.51
C ALA A 575 -16.77 -23.03 27.59
N SER A 576 -15.92 -22.31 28.33
CA SER A 576 -15.18 -22.86 29.47
C SER A 576 -16.02 -22.93 30.76
N THR A 577 -17.08 -22.13 30.89
CA THR A 577 -17.84 -22.02 32.15
C THR A 577 -18.42 -23.33 32.70
N PRO A 578 -18.84 -24.33 31.88
CA PRO A 578 -19.30 -25.62 32.40
C PRO A 578 -18.25 -26.39 33.18
N LEU A 579 -16.96 -26.20 32.87
CA LEU A 579 -15.83 -26.83 33.60
C LEU A 579 -15.68 -26.29 35.03
N TYR A 580 -16.17 -25.07 35.28
CA TYR A 580 -15.98 -24.36 36.54
C TYR A 580 -17.26 -24.31 37.39
N LEU A 581 -18.42 -24.07 36.76
CA LEU A 581 -19.70 -23.92 37.46
C LEU A 581 -20.51 -25.22 37.49
N GLY A 582 -20.18 -26.20 36.65
CA GLY A 582 -20.97 -27.40 36.42
C GLY A 582 -21.90 -27.28 35.22
N GLY A 583 -22.19 -28.42 34.57
CA GLY A 583 -23.01 -28.47 33.35
C GLY A 583 -24.52 -28.27 33.56
N ASP A 584 -25.00 -28.43 34.79
CA ASP A 584 -26.39 -28.17 35.19
C ASP A 584 -26.64 -26.71 35.61
N HIS A 585 -25.57 -25.94 35.83
CA HIS A 585 -25.64 -24.56 36.27
C HIS A 585 -26.37 -23.67 35.23
N PRO A 586 -27.46 -22.96 35.61
CA PRO A 586 -28.30 -22.24 34.64
C PRO A 586 -27.55 -21.27 33.74
N ARG A 587 -26.65 -20.46 34.31
CA ARG A 587 -25.82 -19.51 33.55
C ARG A 587 -24.81 -20.18 32.63
N ALA A 588 -24.19 -21.29 33.07
CA ALA A 588 -23.21 -21.99 32.24
C ALA A 588 -23.90 -22.61 31.02
N ARG A 589 -25.11 -23.13 31.18
CA ARG A 589 -25.96 -23.62 30.09
C ARG A 589 -26.34 -22.54 29.10
N GLU A 590 -26.78 -21.38 29.58
CA GLU A 590 -27.10 -20.21 28.75
C GLU A 590 -25.87 -19.79 27.93
N TRP A 591 -24.76 -19.46 28.60
CA TRP A 591 -23.57 -18.92 27.95
C TRP A 591 -22.89 -19.90 26.99
N ALA A 592 -22.65 -21.14 27.42
CA ALA A 592 -21.98 -22.14 26.59
C ALA A 592 -22.89 -22.66 25.47
N GLY A 593 -24.21 -22.76 25.71
CA GLY A 593 -25.19 -23.16 24.72
C GLY A 593 -25.32 -22.16 23.57
N GLU A 594 -25.43 -20.87 23.88
CA GLU A 594 -25.44 -19.79 22.87
C GLU A 594 -24.15 -19.79 22.04
N THR A 595 -23.01 -19.96 22.70
CA THR A 595 -21.70 -20.03 22.04
C THR A 595 -21.61 -21.22 21.09
N ARG A 596 -22.01 -22.41 21.55
CA ARG A 596 -22.04 -23.63 20.73
C ARG A 596 -22.87 -23.42 19.46
N ALA A 597 -24.09 -22.88 19.60
CA ALA A 597 -24.97 -22.62 18.46
C ALA A 597 -24.37 -21.62 17.46
N ASN A 598 -23.73 -20.56 17.95
CA ASN A 598 -23.06 -19.57 17.10
C ASN A 598 -21.87 -20.19 16.33
N TRP A 599 -21.04 -21.00 17.00
CA TRP A 599 -19.90 -21.66 16.37
C TRP A 599 -20.32 -22.77 15.39
N GLU A 600 -21.39 -23.51 15.68
CA GLU A 600 -21.99 -24.48 14.75
C GLU A 600 -22.49 -23.79 13.48
N LYS A 601 -23.21 -22.66 13.64
CA LYS A 601 -23.70 -21.86 12.52
C LYS A 601 -22.56 -21.31 11.66
N ALA A 602 -21.46 -20.86 12.29
CA ALA A 602 -20.29 -20.32 11.60
C ALA A 602 -19.34 -21.40 11.05
N GLY A 603 -19.58 -22.69 11.36
CA GLY A 603 -18.74 -23.80 10.89
C GLY A 603 -17.35 -23.85 11.53
N LEU A 604 -17.20 -23.40 12.77
CA LEU A 604 -15.92 -23.37 13.50
C LEU A 604 -15.60 -24.73 14.13
N LYS A 605 -15.39 -25.73 13.28
CA LYS A 605 -15.21 -27.15 13.66
C LYS A 605 -14.12 -27.34 14.72
N THR A 606 -12.97 -26.69 14.57
CA THR A 606 -11.85 -26.87 15.50
C THR A 606 -12.18 -26.37 16.91
N LEU A 607 -12.91 -25.26 17.04
CA LEU A 607 -13.38 -24.79 18.35
C LEU A 607 -14.41 -25.75 18.95
N LEU A 608 -15.34 -26.27 18.15
CA LEU A 608 -16.30 -27.26 18.61
C LEU A 608 -15.62 -28.55 19.10
N ASP A 609 -14.60 -29.01 18.39
CA ASP A 609 -13.80 -30.19 18.76
C ASP A 609 -13.02 -29.96 20.05
N VAL A 610 -12.34 -28.81 20.18
CA VAL A 610 -11.60 -28.46 21.40
C VAL A 610 -12.52 -28.34 22.61
N PHE A 611 -13.70 -27.74 22.46
CA PHE A 611 -14.66 -27.53 23.55
C PHE A 611 -15.71 -28.65 23.68
N ALA A 612 -15.51 -29.79 23.03
CA ALA A 612 -16.46 -30.91 23.05
C ALA A 612 -16.77 -31.43 24.47
N GLU A 613 -15.77 -31.50 25.34
CA GLU A 613 -15.93 -31.92 26.75
C GLU A 613 -16.83 -30.96 27.55
N PRO A 614 -16.54 -29.64 27.62
CA PRO A 614 -17.46 -28.68 28.23
C PRO A 614 -18.89 -28.75 27.71
N PHE A 615 -19.06 -28.92 26.39
CA PHE A 615 -20.40 -29.05 25.79
C PHE A 615 -21.08 -30.37 26.18
N ALA A 616 -20.35 -31.47 26.31
CA ALA A 616 -20.90 -32.75 26.77
C ALA A 616 -21.43 -32.68 28.21
N LEU A 617 -20.86 -31.83 29.08
CA LEU A 617 -21.38 -31.60 30.43
C LEU A 617 -22.81 -31.00 30.43
N LEU A 618 -23.12 -30.18 29.41
CA LEU A 618 -24.46 -29.62 29.21
C LEU A 618 -25.47 -30.70 28.80
N ASP A 619 -25.02 -31.62 27.94
CA ASP A 619 -25.85 -32.68 27.36
C ASP A 619 -26.12 -33.81 28.36
N ALA A 620 -25.12 -34.20 29.17
CA ALA A 620 -25.25 -35.24 30.21
C ALA A 620 -26.34 -34.90 31.24
N THR A 621 -26.47 -33.63 31.59
CA THR A 621 -27.46 -33.13 32.55
C THR A 621 -28.84 -32.95 31.92
N ALA A 622 -28.94 -32.86 30.59
CA ALA A 622 -30.22 -32.82 29.86
C ALA A 622 -30.84 -34.22 29.76
N ALA A 623 -30.00 -35.26 29.63
CA ALA A 623 -30.43 -36.66 29.64
C ALA A 623 -30.88 -37.18 31.03
N GLU A 624 -30.43 -36.56 32.12
CA GLU A 624 -30.88 -36.89 33.49
C GLU A 624 -32.18 -36.19 33.90
N THR A 625 -32.59 -35.13 33.18
CA THR A 625 -33.80 -34.34 33.45
C THR A 625 -34.96 -34.63 32.49
N ALA A 626 -34.72 -35.37 31.40
CA ALA A 626 -35.71 -35.90 30.46
C ALA A 626 -36.11 -37.34 30.82
#